data_AF-A0DKM0-F1
#
_entry.id   AF-A0DKM0-F1
#
_cell.length_a   1.000
_cell.length_b   1.000
_cell.length_c   1.000
_cell.angle_alpha   90.00
_cell.angle_beta   90.00
_cell.angle_gamma   90.00
#
_symmetry.space_group_name_H-M   'P 1'
#
loop_
_entity.id
_entity.type
_entity.pdbx_description
1 polymer ?
#
loop_
_entity_poly.entity_id
_entity_poly.type
_entity_poly.pdbx_seq_one_letter_code
_entity_poly.pdbx_strand_id
1 'polypeptide(L)'
;MKFYICYHIILLIITKKFEYERHYFRDHLLRCYEFQFPFCIPNSTNTWEYIYKIPEIDETIHQEMIDNPFETKSDSFYFVGDQLVMQNKAEYDYSE
;
A
#
# COMPACT_ATOMS: atom_id res chain seq x y z
N MET A 1 -5.05 3.46 6.70
CA MET A 1 -5.34 2.02 6.50
C MET A 1 -4.55 1.22 7.54
N LYS A 2 -5.19 0.40 8.39
CA LYS A 2 -4.47 -0.42 9.38
C LYS A 2 -4.11 -1.76 8.73
N PHE A 3 -2.84 -1.95 8.41
CA PHE A 3 -2.36 -3.23 7.88
C PHE A 3 -2.02 -4.17 9.02
N TYR A 4 -2.79 -5.25 9.14
CA TYR A 4 -2.46 -6.37 10.00
C TYR A 4 -1.59 -7.33 9.20
N ILE A 5 -0.27 -7.15 9.24
CA ILE A 5 0.66 -8.15 8.70
C ILE A 5 0.73 -9.27 9.74
N CYS A 6 -0.28 -10.13 9.73
CA CYS A 6 -0.31 -11.35 10.52
C CYS A 6 -0.25 -12.52 9.54
N TYR A 7 0.48 -13.56 9.96
CA TYR A 7 0.67 -14.86 9.32
C TYR A 7 1.89 -14.97 8.37
N HIS A 8 2.92 -15.63 8.91
CA HIS A 8 4.05 -16.28 8.21
C HIS A 8 5.30 -15.48 7.80
N ILE A 9 5.57 -14.29 8.36
CA ILE A 9 6.97 -13.79 8.40
C ILE A 9 7.70 -14.52 9.55
N ILE A 10 7.94 -15.82 9.40
CA ILE A 10 8.53 -16.65 10.47
C ILE A 10 10.07 -16.65 10.49
N LEU A 11 10.81 -16.21 9.46
CA LEU A 11 12.25 -16.55 9.44
C LEU A 11 13.28 -15.45 9.13
N LEU A 12 12.90 -14.23 8.80
CA LEU A 12 13.89 -13.25 8.32
C LEU A 12 13.93 -12.00 9.20
N ILE A 13 14.54 -12.19 10.37
CA ILE A 13 14.78 -11.18 11.42
C ILE A 13 15.82 -10.13 10.96
N ILE A 14 16.62 -10.43 9.94
CA ILE A 14 17.84 -9.68 9.60
C ILE A 14 17.75 -9.00 8.21
N THR A 15 16.76 -9.32 7.39
CA THR A 15 16.67 -8.77 6.04
C THR A 15 15.82 -7.51 5.98
N LYS A 16 16.23 -6.58 5.11
CA LYS A 16 15.49 -5.36 4.75
C LYS A 16 14.07 -5.73 4.35
N LYS A 17 13.08 -5.00 4.87
CA LYS A 17 11.67 -5.17 4.51
C LYS A 17 11.14 -3.84 4.02
N PHE A 18 10.44 -3.85 2.89
CA PHE A 18 9.81 -2.65 2.38
C PHE A 18 8.53 -3.02 1.64
N GLU A 19 7.66 -2.02 1.51
CA GLU A 19 6.43 -2.06 0.75
C GLU A 19 6.48 -0.96 -0.31
N TYR A 20 6.03 -1.31 -1.52
CA TYR A 20 5.73 -0.36 -2.58
C TYR A 20 4.23 -0.38 -2.82
N GLU A 21 3.56 0.75 -2.60
CA GLU A 21 2.13 0.89 -2.84
C GLU A 21 1.90 1.86 -4.00
N ARG A 22 1.25 1.38 -5.07
CA ARG A 22 0.96 2.16 -6.28
C ARG A 22 -0.53 2.32 -6.42
N HIS A 23 -0.97 3.56 -6.60
CA HIS A 23 -2.37 3.94 -6.81
C HIS A 23 -2.57 4.40 -8.25
N TYR A 24 -3.64 3.91 -8.87
CA TYR A 24 -3.99 4.22 -10.25
C TYR A 24 -5.45 4.63 -10.33
N PHE A 25 -5.74 5.57 -11.21
CA PHE A 25 -7.08 5.77 -11.75
C PHE A 25 -7.05 5.33 -13.21
N ARG A 26 -7.78 4.25 -13.54
CA ARG A 26 -7.65 3.57 -14.84
C ARG A 26 -6.17 3.22 -15.12
N ASP A 27 -5.61 3.70 -16.23
CA ASP A 27 -4.22 3.47 -16.63
C ASP A 27 -3.25 4.58 -16.18
N HIS A 28 -3.71 5.54 -15.36
CA HIS A 28 -2.91 6.66 -14.88
C HIS A 28 -2.41 6.43 -13.46
N LEU A 29 -1.08 6.42 -13.28
CA LEU A 29 -0.45 6.34 -11.97
C LEU A 29 -0.66 7.67 -11.22
N LEU A 30 -1.48 7.63 -10.17
CA LEU A 30 -1.71 8.78 -9.30
C LEU A 30 -0.55 8.98 -8.34
N ARG A 31 -0.10 7.89 -7.70
CA ARG A 31 0.95 7.95 -6.68
C ARG A 31 1.66 6.62 -6.50
N CYS A 32 2.93 6.72 -6.12
CA CYS A 32 3.74 5.62 -5.63
C CYS A 32 4.26 5.98 -4.24
N TYR A 33 4.05 5.11 -3.26
CA TYR A 33 4.60 5.22 -1.92
C TYR A 33 5.62 4.11 -1.69
N GLU A 34 6.74 4.47 -1.07
CA GLU A 34 7.72 3.51 -0.56
C GLU A 34 7.69 3.58 0.98
N PHE A 35 7.48 2.43 1.61
CA PHE A 35 7.50 2.30 3.06
C PHE A 35 8.57 1.30 3.47
N GLN A 36 9.43 1.68 4.40
CA GLN A 36 10.42 0.77 4.98
C GLN A 36 9.94 0.30 6.34
N PHE A 37 9.84 -1.02 6.52
CA PHE A 37 9.45 -1.58 7.80
C PHE A 37 10.67 -1.66 8.72
N PRO A 38 10.54 -1.23 9.98
CA PRO A 38 11.59 -1.45 10.97
C PRO A 38 11.64 -2.94 11.35
N PHE A 39 12.48 -3.24 12.32
CA PHE A 39 12.60 -4.59 12.87
C PHE A 39 11.24 -5.13 13.32
N CYS A 40 10.87 -6.32 12.82
CA CYS A 40 9.66 -7.02 13.23
C CYS A 40 10.04 -8.10 14.24
N ILE A 41 9.44 -8.04 15.43
CA ILE A 41 9.68 -9.05 16.47
C ILE A 41 9.05 -10.39 16.03
N PRO A 42 9.79 -11.52 16.10
CA PRO A 42 9.26 -12.83 15.76
C PRO A 42 8.12 -13.25 16.69
N ASN A 43 7.15 -14.00 16.16
CA ASN A 43 6.02 -14.52 16.91
C ASN A 43 5.24 -13.46 17.70
N SER A 44 5.27 -12.21 17.23
CA SER A 44 4.48 -11.12 17.78
C SER A 44 3.67 -10.43 16.67
N THR A 45 2.66 -9.68 17.11
CA THR A 45 1.97 -8.72 16.25
C THR A 45 2.73 -7.41 16.28
N ASN A 46 3.09 -6.90 15.11
CA ASN A 46 3.74 -5.60 14.97
C ASN A 46 2.78 -4.64 14.26
N THR A 47 2.76 -3.37 14.68
CA THR A 47 1.87 -2.33 14.14
C THR A 47 2.68 -1.10 13.77
N TRP A 48 2.38 -0.51 12.62
CA TRP A 48 3.07 0.66 12.09
C TRP A 48 2.05 1.68 11.61
N GLU A 49 2.42 2.95 11.67
CA GLU A 49 1.65 4.05 11.08
C GLU A 49 2.58 4.90 10.21
N TYR A 50 2.18 5.10 8.96
CA TYR A 50 2.85 6.02 8.05
C TYR A 50 1.92 7.20 7.80
N ILE A 51 2.37 8.40 8.16
CA ILE A 51 1.66 9.64 7.92
C ILE A 51 2.26 10.27 6.67
N TYR A 52 1.46 10.38 5.61
CA TYR A 52 1.83 11.02 4.36
C TYR A 52 0.76 12.00 3.92
N LYS A 53 1.16 13.00 3.15
CA LYS A 53 0.22 13.93 2.52
C LYS A 53 -0.38 13.26 1.29
N ILE A 54 -1.68 13.45 1.12
CA ILE A 54 -2.38 13.10 -0.12
C ILE A 54 -1.75 13.94 -1.25
N PRO A 55 -1.45 13.34 -2.42
CA PRO A 55 -0.96 14.10 -3.56
C PRO A 55 -1.99 15.14 -4.00
N GLU A 56 -1.52 16.24 -4.57
CA GLU A 56 -2.40 17.17 -5.29
C GLU A 56 -2.90 16.45 -6.54
N ILE A 57 -4.21 16.22 -6.61
CA ILE A 57 -4.90 15.66 -7.76
C ILE A 57 -5.70 16.80 -8.39
N ASP A 58 -5.68 16.86 -9.72
CA ASP A 58 -6.45 17.86 -10.46
C ASP A 58 -7.95 17.70 -10.17
N GLU A 59 -8.67 18.82 -10.02
CA GLU A 59 -10.09 18.82 -9.68
C GLU A 59 -10.93 18.02 -10.69
N THR A 60 -10.56 18.00 -11.98
CA THR A 60 -11.31 17.22 -12.98
C THR A 60 -11.12 15.73 -12.77
N ILE A 61 -9.89 15.28 -12.47
CA ILE A 61 -9.60 13.88 -12.19
C ILE A 61 -10.28 13.47 -10.88
N HIS A 62 -10.25 14.33 -9.87
CA HIS A 62 -10.92 14.09 -8.59
C HIS A 62 -12.42 13.84 -8.78
N GLN A 63 -13.10 14.66 -9.60
CA GLN A 63 -14.51 14.44 -9.91
C GLN A 63 -14.73 13.13 -10.69
N GLU A 64 -13.89 12.83 -11.68
CA GLU A 64 -13.98 11.56 -12.41
C GLU A 64 -13.82 10.34 -11.49
N MET A 65 -12.95 10.41 -10.48
CA MET A 65 -12.75 9.35 -9.50
C MET A 65 -13.99 9.12 -8.62
N ILE A 66 -14.75 10.17 -8.32
CA ILE A 66 -16.03 10.08 -7.58
C ILE A 66 -17.12 9.49 -8.47
N ASP A 67 -17.21 9.96 -9.72
CA ASP A 67 -18.27 9.56 -10.65
C ASP A 67 -18.10 8.11 -11.15
N ASN A 68 -16.89 7.54 -11.03
CA ASN A 68 -16.54 6.20 -11.51
C ASN A 68 -15.98 5.32 -10.38
N PRO A 69 -16.85 4.79 -9.49
CA PRO A 69 -16.42 3.99 -8.35
C PRO A 69 -15.69 2.72 -8.79
N PHE A 70 -14.73 2.28 -7.97
CA PHE A 70 -13.86 1.10 -8.19
C PHE A 70 -12.91 1.20 -9.40
N GLU A 71 -12.92 2.29 -10.16
CA GLU A 71 -11.91 2.55 -11.21
C GLU A 71 -10.60 3.09 -10.67
N THR A 72 -10.60 3.57 -9.42
CA THR A 72 -9.36 3.79 -8.67
C THR A 72 -8.95 2.49 -8.00
N LYS A 73 -7.71 2.06 -8.22
CA LYS A 73 -7.17 0.78 -7.73
C LYS A 73 -5.77 0.96 -7.18
N SER A 74 -5.37 0.07 -6.28
CA SER A 74 -3.98 0.00 -5.82
C SER A 74 -3.44 -1.41 -5.82
N ASP A 75 -2.12 -1.46 -5.95
CA ASP A 75 -1.29 -2.63 -5.73
C ASP A 75 -0.28 -2.31 -4.62
N SER A 76 -0.28 -3.11 -3.54
CA SER A 76 0.70 -3.04 -2.46
C SER A 76 1.60 -4.27 -2.52
N PHE A 77 2.87 -4.07 -2.85
CA PHE A 77 3.89 -5.12 -3.00
C PHE A 77 4.80 -5.15 -1.78
N TYR A 78 4.90 -6.30 -1.12
CA TYR A 78 5.72 -6.46 0.09
C TYR A 78 6.94 -7.31 -0.21
N PHE A 79 8.11 -6.80 0.17
CA PHE A 79 9.40 -7.43 -0.09
C PHE A 79 10.13 -7.75 1.20
N VAL A 80 10.86 -8.87 1.18
CA VAL A 80 11.82 -9.28 2.21
C VAL A 80 13.15 -9.56 1.51
N GLY A 81 14.14 -8.69 1.73
CA GLY A 81 15.31 -8.61 0.86
C GLY A 81 14.89 -8.19 -0.55
N ASP A 82 15.31 -8.94 -1.57
CA ASP A 82 14.96 -8.70 -2.98
C ASP A 82 13.81 -9.60 -3.46
N GLN A 83 13.13 -10.30 -2.54
CA GLN A 83 12.05 -11.24 -2.86
C GLN A 83 10.69 -10.64 -2.54
N LEU A 84 9.81 -10.61 -3.55
CA LEU A 84 8.39 -10.32 -3.38
C LEU A 84 7.74 -11.47 -2.60
N VAL A 85 7.17 -11.18 -1.44
CA VAL A 85 6.54 -12.20 -0.57
C VAL A 85 5.03 -12.10 -0.51
N MET A 86 4.46 -10.93 -0.82
CA MET A 86 3.02 -10.70 -0.79
C MET A 86 2.66 -9.56 -1.75
N GLN A 87 1.49 -9.68 -2.36
CA GLN A 87 0.87 -8.61 -3.14
C GLN A 87 -0.59 -8.50 -2.72
N ASN A 88 -0.97 -7.31 -2.26
CA ASN A 88 -2.36 -6.98 -1.96
C ASN A 88 -2.91 -6.07 -3.05
N LYS A 89 -4.20 -6.21 -3.33
CA LYS A 89 -4.96 -5.39 -4.27
C LYS A 89 -6.12 -4.74 -3.55
N ALA A 90 -6.40 -3.48 -3.87
CA ALA A 90 -7.58 -2.79 -3.41
C ALA A 90 -8.23 -1.98 -4.55
N GLU A 91 -9.53 -1.79 -4.44
CA GLU A 91 -10.33 -0.92 -5.31
C GLU A 91 -11.06 0.06 -4.41
N TYR A 92 -11.22 1.30 -4.88
CA TYR A 92 -11.72 2.40 -4.07
C TYR A 92 -13.00 2.98 -4.64
N ASP A 93 -13.95 3.23 -3.75
CA ASP A 93 -15.17 3.98 -4.02
C ASP A 93 -15.10 5.27 -3.21
N TYR A 94 -15.24 6.39 -3.91
CA TYR A 94 -15.26 7.74 -3.33
C TYR A 94 -16.64 8.41 -3.44
N SER A 95 -17.66 7.66 -3.87
CA SER A 95 -19.05 8.10 -3.82
C SER A 95 -19.53 8.14 -2.37
N GLU A 96 -20.32 9.16 -2.03
CA GLU A 96 -20.90 9.36 -0.69
C GLU A 96 -22.12 8.45 -0.44
#